data_AF-A0A3M1BHK7-F1
#
_entry.id   AF-A0A3M1BHK7-F1
#
_cell.length_a   1.000
_cell.length_b   1.000
_cell.length_c   1.000
_cell.angle_alpha   90.00
_cell.angle_beta   90.00
_cell.angle_gamma   90.00
#
_symmetry.space_group_name_H-M   'P 1'
#
loop_
_entity.id
_entity.type
_entity.pdbx_description
1 polymer ?
#
loop_
_entity_poly.entity_id
_entity_poly.type
_entity_poly.pdbx_seq_one_letter_code
_entity_poly.pdbx_strand_id
1 'polypeptide(L)'
;HAVAAFEAFIADLGHTMHFAEPLYYHNAVIFERYGFRYQQGRRLMERIHRGFSPGGDLLPLLDGSTPFRRPEAANSIRLRSWAIHDGILGEPFTNVTMYKHVGEHAGVSTAPGVSW
;
A
#
# COMPACT_ATOMS: atom_id res chain seq x y z
N HIS A 1 -12.30 -3.94 10.95
CA HIS A 1 -12.68 -4.89 12.02
C HIS A 1 -11.58 -5.88 12.36
N ALA A 2 -11.08 -6.71 11.43
CA ALA A 2 -10.07 -7.73 11.74
C ALA A 2 -8.74 -7.17 12.29
N VAL A 3 -8.20 -6.10 11.68
CA VAL A 3 -6.92 -5.49 12.12
C VAL A 3 -6.99 -4.94 13.54
N ALA A 4 -8.08 -4.24 13.88
CA ALA A 4 -8.27 -3.70 15.23
C ALA A 4 -8.48 -4.81 16.28
N ALA A 5 -9.22 -5.88 15.94
CA ALA A 5 -9.37 -7.03 16.82
C ALA A 5 -8.04 -7.76 17.06
N PHE A 6 -7.21 -7.87 16.02
CA PHE A 6 -5.86 -8.43 16.14
C PHE A 6 -4.97 -7.56 17.04
N GLU A 7 -5.02 -6.23 16.90
CA GLU A 7 -4.27 -5.33 17.78
C GLU A 7 -4.68 -5.48 19.25
N ALA A 8 -5.98 -5.60 19.55
CA ALA A 8 -6.47 -5.87 20.90
C ALA A 8 -5.93 -7.21 21.44
N PHE A 9 -5.97 -8.27 20.63
CA PHE A 9 -5.40 -9.56 21.00
C PHE A 9 -3.90 -9.48 21.30
N ILE A 10 -3.12 -8.75 20.49
CA ILE A 10 -1.68 -8.55 20.72
C ILE A 10 -1.44 -7.79 22.04
N ALA A 11 -2.30 -6.82 22.37
CA ALA A 11 -2.24 -6.11 23.64
C ALA A 11 -2.50 -7.05 24.84
N ASP A 12 -3.51 -7.92 24.74
CA ASP A 12 -3.85 -8.90 25.77
C ASP A 12 -2.72 -9.92 26.03
N LEU A 13 -1.88 -10.20 25.02
CA LEU A 13 -0.68 -11.02 25.15
C LEU A 13 0.52 -10.27 25.78
N GLY A 14 0.38 -8.98 26.08
CA GLY A 14 1.44 -8.15 26.67
C GLY A 14 2.52 -7.71 25.68
N HIS A 15 2.26 -7.78 24.38
CA HIS A 15 3.18 -7.30 23.34
C HIS A 15 2.96 -5.82 23.04
N THR A 16 4.05 -5.09 22.76
CA THR A 16 4.01 -3.66 22.46
C THR A 16 4.07 -3.35 20.96
N MET A 17 4.40 -4.33 20.13
CA MET A 17 4.42 -4.20 18.67
C MET A 17 4.27 -5.56 17.96
N HIS A 18 3.85 -5.51 16.69
CA HIS A 18 3.81 -6.66 15.80
C HIS A 18 4.17 -6.26 14.35
N PHE A 19 4.58 -7.24 13.55
CA PHE A 19 5.01 -7.06 12.16
C PHE A 19 3.98 -7.60 11.18
N ALA A 20 3.96 -7.05 9.96
CA ALA A 20 3.13 -7.52 8.85
C ALA A 20 3.84 -7.35 7.51
N GLU A 21 3.65 -8.32 6.62
CA GLU A 21 4.14 -8.27 5.25
C GLU A 21 2.96 -8.10 4.29
N PRO A 22 2.73 -6.89 3.74
CA PRO A 22 1.69 -6.69 2.73
C PRO A 22 2.10 -7.33 1.41
N LEU A 23 1.45 -8.45 1.06
CA LEU A 23 1.70 -9.17 -0.20
C LEU A 23 1.30 -8.39 -1.46
N TYR A 24 0.52 -7.32 -1.31
CA TYR A 24 0.04 -6.49 -2.41
C TYR A 24 0.04 -5.01 -2.03
N TYR A 25 0.14 -4.14 -3.03
CA TYR A 25 0.14 -2.68 -2.86
C TYR A 25 -1.01 -2.17 -2.00
N HIS A 26 -2.24 -2.62 -2.27
CA HIS A 26 -3.41 -2.17 -1.49
C HIS A 26 -3.36 -2.59 -0.03
N ASN A 27 -2.71 -3.73 0.31
CA ASN A 27 -2.55 -4.16 1.70
C ASN A 27 -1.63 -3.21 2.47
N ALA A 28 -0.55 -2.73 1.84
CA ALA A 28 0.34 -1.74 2.46
C ALA A 28 -0.41 -0.43 2.75
N VAL A 29 -1.26 0.03 1.81
CA VAL A 29 -2.11 1.22 2.01
C VAL A 29 -3.18 0.99 3.09
N ILE A 30 -3.74 -0.23 3.21
CA ILE A 30 -4.63 -0.56 4.34
C ILE A 30 -3.89 -0.44 5.67
N PHE A 31 -2.69 -1.02 5.76
CA PHE A 31 -1.91 -1.00 6.98
C PHE A 31 -1.51 0.43 7.39
N GLU A 32 -1.17 1.30 6.45
CA GLU A 32 -0.99 2.74 6.71
C GLU A 32 -2.22 3.36 7.40
N ARG A 33 -3.42 3.08 6.89
CA ARG A 33 -4.69 3.58 7.44
C ARG A 33 -5.02 3.00 8.83
N TYR A 34 -4.45 1.86 9.18
CA TYR A 34 -4.50 1.29 10.54
C TYR A 34 -3.32 1.73 11.41
N GLY A 35 -2.49 2.66 10.94
CA GLY A 35 -1.42 3.26 11.74
C GLY A 35 -0.12 2.47 11.77
N PHE A 36 0.12 1.58 10.80
CA PHE A 36 1.40 0.91 10.67
C PHE A 36 2.49 1.86 10.15
N ARG A 37 3.73 1.58 10.56
CA ARG A 37 4.98 2.17 10.07
C ARG A 37 5.64 1.20 9.08
N TYR A 38 6.48 1.74 8.21
CA TYR A 38 7.34 0.91 7.37
C TYR A 38 8.63 0.56 8.10
N GLN A 39 8.97 -0.72 8.15
CA GLN A 39 10.34 -1.16 8.38
C GLN A 39 11.14 -1.06 7.07
N GLN A 40 10.52 -1.47 5.96
CA GLN A 40 11.09 -1.44 4.62
C GLN A 40 9.98 -1.19 3.58
N GLY A 41 10.31 -0.58 2.45
CA GLY A 41 9.38 -0.42 1.31
C GLY A 41 8.70 0.95 1.20
N ARG A 42 8.86 1.86 2.17
CA ARG A 42 8.25 3.21 2.10
C ARG A 42 8.59 3.96 0.81
N ARG A 43 9.88 3.97 0.42
CA ARG A 43 10.33 4.66 -0.80
C ARG A 43 9.72 4.06 -2.08
N LEU A 44 9.50 2.74 -2.10
CA LEU A 44 8.80 2.07 -3.20
C LEU A 44 7.35 2.54 -3.29
N MET A 45 6.65 2.57 -2.16
CA MET A 45 5.26 3.04 -2.10
C MET A 45 5.10 4.50 -2.55
N GLU A 46 6.01 5.38 -2.11
CA GLU A 46 6.05 6.78 -2.56
C GLU A 46 6.42 6.90 -4.04
N ARG A 47 7.33 6.06 -4.57
CA ARG A 47 7.64 6.00 -6.01
C ARG A 47 6.40 5.60 -6.80
N ILE A 48 5.70 4.55 -6.38
CA ILE A 48 4.47 4.08 -7.05
C ILE A 48 3.46 5.22 -7.12
N HIS A 49 3.26 5.95 -6.01
CA HIS A 49 2.33 7.08 -6.01
C HIS A 49 2.77 8.18 -6.99
N ARG A 50 4.05 8.55 -7.02
CA ARG A 50 4.59 9.51 -8.00
C ARG A 50 4.44 9.01 -9.43
N GLY A 51 4.66 7.72 -9.68
CA GLY A 51 4.55 7.13 -11.01
C GLY A 51 3.14 7.21 -11.59
N PHE A 52 2.11 7.08 -10.75
CA PHE A 52 0.71 7.27 -11.15
C PHE A 52 0.23 8.73 -11.11
N SER A 53 1.06 9.67 -10.65
CA SER A 53 0.71 11.09 -10.58
C SER A 53 0.99 11.81 -11.92
N PRO A 54 0.47 13.04 -12.15
CA PRO A 54 0.79 13.81 -13.34
C PRO A 54 2.31 13.93 -13.56
N GLY A 55 2.77 13.58 -14.77
CA GLY A 55 4.20 13.56 -15.12
C GLY A 55 4.96 12.31 -14.62
N GLY A 56 4.29 11.37 -13.96
CA GLY A 56 4.85 10.09 -13.54
C GLY A 56 5.04 9.11 -14.70
N ASP A 57 5.93 8.14 -14.50
CA ASP A 57 6.33 7.13 -15.48
C ASP A 57 5.32 6.00 -15.67
N LEU A 58 4.48 5.71 -14.67
CA LEU A 58 3.45 4.66 -14.74
C LEU A 58 2.15 5.15 -15.37
N LEU A 59 1.86 6.46 -15.29
CA LEU A 59 0.61 7.03 -15.80
C LEU A 59 0.43 6.80 -17.33
N PRO A 60 1.44 7.01 -18.20
CA PRO A 60 1.33 6.71 -19.62
C PRO A 60 1.15 5.22 -19.94
N LEU A 61 1.53 4.33 -19.02
CA LEU A 61 1.38 2.88 -19.17
C LEU A 61 -0.04 2.40 -18.85
N LEU A 62 -0.94 3.29 -18.43
CA LEU A 62 -2.38 3.04 -18.34
C LEU A 62 -3.05 3.30 -19.70
N ASP A 63 -2.64 2.52 -20.70
CA ASP A 63 -3.02 2.65 -22.11
C ASP A 63 -4.30 1.89 -22.50
N GLY A 64 -4.90 1.16 -21.56
CA GLY A 64 -6.08 0.34 -21.79
C GLY A 64 -5.82 -0.97 -22.55
N SER A 65 -4.55 -1.37 -22.75
CA SER A 65 -4.17 -2.62 -23.41
C SER A 65 -4.69 -3.87 -22.72
N THR A 66 -4.86 -3.81 -21.39
CA THR A 66 -5.52 -4.84 -20.58
C THR A 66 -6.62 -4.23 -19.71
N PRO A 67 -7.55 -5.04 -19.18
CA PRO A 67 -8.52 -4.56 -18.18
C PRO A 67 -7.88 -3.93 -16.94
N PHE A 68 -6.59 -4.19 -16.67
CA PHE A 68 -5.83 -3.66 -15.54
C PHE A 68 -5.02 -2.41 -15.88
N ARG A 69 -4.93 -2.01 -17.16
CA ARG A 69 -4.24 -0.80 -17.64
C ARG A 69 -5.19 0.34 -17.96
N ARG A 70 -6.39 0.34 -17.37
CA ARG A 70 -7.39 1.39 -17.59
C ARG A 70 -6.92 2.73 -16.98
N PRO A 71 -7.08 3.90 -17.65
CA PRO A 71 -6.66 5.21 -17.12
C PRO A 71 -7.20 5.54 -15.73
N GLU A 72 -8.41 5.07 -15.41
CA GLU A 72 -9.06 5.22 -14.11
C GLU A 72 -8.24 4.61 -12.97
N ALA A 73 -7.36 3.66 -13.27
CA ALA A 73 -6.46 3.07 -12.30
C ALA A 73 -5.55 4.10 -11.63
N ALA A 74 -5.26 5.24 -12.28
CA ALA A 74 -4.51 6.32 -11.66
C ALA A 74 -5.17 6.82 -10.36
N ASN A 75 -6.49 6.74 -10.24
CA ASN A 75 -7.25 7.35 -9.14
C ASN A 75 -7.81 6.36 -8.11
N SER A 76 -7.61 5.06 -8.27
CA SER A 76 -8.10 4.03 -7.32
C SER A 76 -6.97 3.15 -6.79
N ILE A 77 -6.88 3.01 -5.47
CA ILE A 77 -5.92 2.13 -4.80
C ILE A 77 -6.08 0.69 -5.28
N ARG A 78 -7.33 0.21 -5.37
CA ARG A 78 -7.60 -1.16 -5.82
C ARG A 78 -7.16 -1.39 -7.26
N LEU A 79 -7.43 -0.44 -8.14
CA LEU A 79 -7.04 -0.56 -9.55
C LEU A 79 -5.52 -0.44 -9.75
N ARG A 80 -4.83 0.46 -9.02
CA ARG A 80 -3.35 0.50 -8.98
C ARG A 80 -2.77 -0.85 -8.59
N SER A 81 -3.34 -1.49 -7.56
CA SER A 81 -2.86 -2.80 -7.11
C SER A 81 -3.00 -3.87 -8.18
N TRP A 82 -4.05 -3.82 -9.01
CA TRP A 82 -4.21 -4.72 -10.14
C TRP A 82 -3.24 -4.41 -11.28
N ALA A 83 -3.03 -3.14 -11.62
CA ALA A 83 -2.02 -2.75 -12.61
C ALA A 83 -0.61 -3.21 -12.20
N ILE A 84 -0.30 -3.13 -10.91
CA ILE A 84 0.97 -3.63 -10.32
C ILE A 84 1.07 -5.15 -10.44
N HIS A 85 0.00 -5.88 -10.13
CA HIS A 85 -0.05 -7.33 -10.32
C HIS A 85 0.09 -7.73 -11.80
N ASP A 86 -0.47 -6.93 -12.71
CA ASP A 86 -0.33 -7.05 -14.16
C ASP A 86 1.07 -6.62 -14.68
N GLY A 87 2.00 -6.26 -13.79
CA GLY A 87 3.40 -6.00 -14.12
C GLY A 87 3.70 -4.56 -14.56
N ILE A 88 2.87 -3.56 -14.24
CA ILE A 88 3.11 -2.16 -14.66
C ILE A 88 4.42 -1.59 -14.13
N LEU A 89 4.94 -2.12 -13.02
CA LEU A 89 6.19 -1.67 -12.43
C LEU A 89 7.43 -2.14 -13.21
N GLY A 90 7.28 -3.14 -14.09
CA GLY A 90 8.42 -3.82 -14.74
C GLY A 90 9.24 -4.71 -13.80
N GLU A 91 8.86 -4.78 -12.51
CA GLU A 91 9.52 -5.57 -11.48
C GLU A 91 8.50 -6.07 -10.44
N PRO A 92 8.83 -7.13 -9.68
CA PRO A 92 7.95 -7.64 -8.63
C PRO A 92 7.70 -6.61 -7.52
N PHE A 93 6.45 -6.53 -7.03
CA PHE A 93 6.13 -5.83 -5.79
C PHE A 93 6.59 -6.68 -4.59
N THR A 94 7.80 -6.42 -4.10
CA THR A 94 8.40 -7.16 -2.99
C THR A 94 9.09 -6.19 -2.01
N ASN A 95 9.67 -6.74 -0.94
CA ASN A 95 10.49 -5.96 0.00
C ASN A 95 9.71 -4.86 0.74
N VAL A 96 8.44 -5.14 1.05
CA VAL A 96 7.62 -4.29 1.91
C VAL A 96 7.33 -5.02 3.21
N THR A 97 7.83 -4.47 4.30
CA THR A 97 7.60 -4.99 5.65
C THR A 97 7.20 -3.82 6.54
N MET A 98 6.15 -4.03 7.31
CA MET A 98 5.53 -3.00 8.15
C MET A 98 5.45 -3.49 9.59
N TYR A 99 5.34 -2.55 10.52
CA TYR A 99 5.12 -2.85 11.94
C TYR A 99 4.15 -1.85 12.55
N LYS A 100 3.48 -2.28 13.61
CA LYS A 100 2.50 -1.49 14.34
C LYS A 100 2.87 -1.50 15.82
N HIS A 101 3.04 -0.31 16.39
CA HIS A 101 3.04 -0.13 17.84
C HIS A 101 1.59 -0.16 18.34
N VAL A 102 1.35 -0.97 19.37
CA VAL A 102 0.02 -1.11 19.96
C VAL A 102 -0.41 0.22 20.57
N GLY A 103 -1.60 0.70 20.21
CA GLY A 103 -2.16 1.96 20.70
C GLY A 103 -1.64 3.22 20.01
N GLU A 104 -0.70 3.11 19.06
CA GLU A 104 -0.17 4.25 18.31
C GLU A 104 -0.65 4.30 16.87
N HIS A 105 -0.91 5.49 16.34
CA HIS A 105 -1.18 5.70 14.92
C HIS A 105 -0.02 6.42 14.24
N ALA A 106 0.71 5.74 13.35
CA ALA A 106 1.91 6.27 12.71
C ALA A 106 1.69 7.52 11.83
N GLY A 107 0.47 7.72 11.33
CA GLY A 107 0.15 8.86 10.45
C GLY A 107 0.82 8.81 9.07
N VAL A 108 1.29 7.65 8.63
CA VAL A 108 1.88 7.47 7.30
C VAL A 108 0.77 7.43 6.24
N SER A 109 0.97 8.13 5.14
CA SER A 109 0.12 8.02 3.94
C SER A 109 1.00 8.17 2.70
N THR A 110 1.18 7.09 1.94
CA THR A 110 1.99 7.10 0.71
C THR A 110 1.14 7.25 -0.55
N ALA A 111 -0.19 7.22 -0.43
CA ALA A 111 -1.13 7.44 -1.52
C ALA A 111 -2.20 8.50 -1.18
N PRO A 112 -1.79 9.74 -0.83
CA PRO A 112 -2.73 10.79 -0.48
C PRO A 112 -3.66 11.14 -1.65
N GLY A 113 -4.93 11.42 -1.35
CA GLY A 113 -5.92 11.86 -2.34
C GLY A 113 -6.41 10.77 -3.31
N VAL A 114 -5.94 9.53 -3.18
CA VAL A 114 -6.36 8.41 -4.04
C VAL A 114 -7.56 7.70 -3.40
N SER A 115 -8.63 7.49 -4.16
CA SER A 115 -9.82 6.79 -3.65
C SER A 115 -9.53 5.31 -3.46
N TRP A 116 -10.34 4.65 -2.62
CA TRP A 116 -10.28 3.21 -2.47
C TRP A 116 -10.61 2.50 -3.80
#